data_AF-A0A8S1KX58-F1
#
_entry.id   AF-A0A8S1KX58-F1
#
_cell.length_a   1.000
_cell.length_b   1.000
_cell.length_c   1.000
_cell.angle_alpha   90.00
_cell.angle_beta   90.00
_cell.angle_gamma   90.00
#
_symmetry.space_group_name_H-M   'P 1'
#
loop_
_entity.id
_entity.type
_entity.pdbx_description
1 polymer ?
#
loop_
_entity_poly.entity_id
_entity_poly.type
_entity_poly.pdbx_seq_one_letter_code
_entity_poly.pdbx_strand_id
1 'polypeptide(L)'
;MQHQGDLMINADLIIKQLQCAVCINEFNNPFLTKCGHCFCYNCIEEVINRYHKCPLCNLDLNKTDIFKNNQINQIKCTFIFYIEIIDEQKKQQLNNKVNNVFGDQTTNSFLPDYKMISDMFKNAIQQMYNIYESKYIDAIDEFKARQQELKIDYTQKLETAKEDQVKEQITNNYKEALRQIENSFKQLKDYYAECVYKTLEQFKCEQIDILIQIVLPQQNTQFPWPFKVNNRISSIAEVILQYFDKKNDPIQNFDPSRLKIIFCKPQDLYKISQLVQKQDIDIISQQYQIYPMNSEIFLASLGQVKQGSIIVVISNINLKSSQPKECITYKFNKDKLVDYFSCQQCKIHWVCQTCKDFCHQGHQLSIYRQQVKPDWACCYCVSKGFCKALNKNNQ
;
A
#
# COMPACT_ATOMS: atom_id res chain seq x y z
N MET A 1 18.15 35.98 -15.44
CA MET A 1 18.26 35.07 -14.29
C MET A 1 16.85 34.50 -14.10
N GLN A 2 16.49 33.23 -14.25
CA GLN A 2 17.17 31.94 -14.32
C GLN A 2 16.41 31.07 -15.34
N HIS A 3 17.11 30.11 -15.97
CA HIS A 3 16.57 29.15 -16.92
C HIS A 3 15.89 27.95 -16.25
N GLN A 4 14.83 27.47 -16.91
CA GLN A 4 14.51 26.06 -17.23
C GLN A 4 14.12 25.07 -16.13
N GLY A 5 12.91 24.54 -16.30
CA GLY A 5 12.47 23.23 -15.85
C GLY A 5 11.21 22.73 -16.56
N ASP A 6 10.86 23.27 -17.74
CA ASP A 6 9.77 22.71 -18.55
C ASP A 6 10.24 21.40 -19.17
N LEU A 7 9.71 20.28 -18.68
CA LEU A 7 9.83 18.99 -19.36
C LEU A 7 9.00 19.04 -20.66
N MET A 8 9.58 19.59 -21.71
CA MET A 8 9.12 19.35 -23.08
C MET A 8 9.41 17.89 -23.41
N ILE A 9 8.44 17.01 -23.18
CA ILE A 9 8.54 15.61 -23.63
C ILE A 9 8.45 15.62 -25.16
N ASN A 10 9.53 15.24 -25.83
CA ASN A 10 9.58 15.17 -27.29
C ASN A 10 8.62 14.06 -27.77
N ALA A 11 7.60 14.43 -28.55
CA ALA A 11 6.61 13.51 -29.10
C ALA A 11 7.26 12.35 -29.88
N ASP A 12 8.38 12.59 -30.57
CA ASP A 12 9.13 11.57 -31.30
C ASP A 12 9.67 10.47 -30.37
N LEU A 13 10.02 10.82 -29.12
CA LEU A 13 10.46 9.83 -28.13
C LEU A 13 9.31 8.94 -27.67
N ILE A 14 8.10 9.49 -27.56
CA ILE A 14 6.90 8.72 -27.20
C ILE A 14 6.47 7.83 -28.37
N ILE A 15 6.49 8.35 -29.61
CA ILE A 15 6.17 7.59 -30.83
C ILE A 15 7.10 6.38 -30.95
N LYS A 16 8.40 6.53 -30.66
CA LYS A 16 9.36 5.42 -30.63
C LYS A 16 9.02 4.33 -29.61
N GLN A 17 8.42 4.69 -28.47
CA GLN A 17 7.96 3.71 -27.48
C GLN A 17 6.67 2.98 -27.90
N LEU A 18 5.98 3.47 -28.92
CA LEU A 18 4.76 2.89 -29.50
C LEU A 18 5.03 2.12 -30.80
N GLN A 19 6.28 1.73 -31.04
CA GLN A 19 6.69 0.98 -32.23
C GLN A 19 6.90 -0.51 -31.93
N CYS A 20 6.51 -1.33 -32.90
CA CYS A 20 6.78 -2.75 -32.91
C CYS A 20 8.23 -3.00 -33.32
N ALA A 21 8.99 -3.73 -32.49
CA ALA A 21 10.40 -4.03 -32.79
C ALA A 21 10.63 -4.95 -34.00
N VAL A 22 9.57 -5.57 -34.55
CA VAL A 22 9.65 -6.46 -35.72
C VAL A 22 9.45 -5.68 -37.02
N CYS A 23 8.36 -4.91 -37.14
CA CYS A 23 8.10 -4.13 -38.35
C CYS A 23 8.64 -2.70 -38.29
N ILE A 24 9.12 -2.26 -37.13
CA ILE A 24 9.68 -0.91 -36.85
C ILE A 24 8.65 0.21 -37.09
N ASN A 25 7.39 -0.16 -37.33
CA ASN A 25 6.26 0.75 -37.45
C ASN A 25 5.50 0.82 -36.13
N GLU A 26 4.62 1.81 -36.03
CA GLU A 26 3.67 1.90 -34.92
C GLU A 26 2.89 0.59 -34.73
N PHE A 27 2.51 0.31 -33.50
CA PHE A 27 1.68 -0.84 -33.21
C PHE A 27 0.38 -0.83 -34.03
N ASN A 28 0.15 -1.92 -34.75
CA ASN A 28 -1.09 -2.24 -35.41
C ASN A 28 -1.62 -3.55 -34.81
N ASN A 29 -2.76 -3.46 -34.11
CA ASN A 29 -3.33 -4.57 -33.35
C ASN A 29 -2.28 -5.21 -32.41
N PRO A 30 -1.80 -4.48 -31.37
CA PRO A 30 -0.73 -4.93 -30.49
C PRO A 30 -1.13 -6.15 -29.65
N PHE A 31 -0.19 -7.09 -29.52
CA PHE A 31 -0.29 -8.30 -28.71
C PHE A 31 0.90 -8.36 -27.75
N LEU A 32 0.63 -8.78 -26.53
CA LEU A 32 1.60 -9.01 -25.46
C LEU A 32 1.96 -10.49 -25.41
N THR A 33 3.24 -10.79 -25.38
CA THR A 33 3.77 -12.16 -25.17
C THR A 33 3.75 -12.53 -23.68
N LYS A 34 3.83 -13.81 -23.32
CA LYS A 34 3.97 -14.24 -21.91
C LYS A 34 5.22 -13.66 -21.23
N CYS A 35 6.24 -13.34 -22.02
CA CYS A 35 7.43 -12.60 -21.59
C CYS A 35 7.28 -11.08 -21.73
N GLY A 36 6.08 -10.51 -21.60
CA GLY A 36 5.86 -9.07 -21.42
C GLY A 36 6.22 -8.14 -22.60
N HIS A 37 6.81 -8.63 -23.67
CA HIS A 37 7.12 -7.84 -24.86
C HIS A 37 5.88 -7.69 -25.76
N CYS A 38 5.72 -6.51 -26.35
CA CYS A 38 4.61 -6.18 -27.23
C CYS A 38 5.03 -6.06 -28.69
N PHE A 39 4.19 -6.58 -29.59
CA PHE A 39 4.39 -6.61 -31.04
C PHE A 39 3.05 -6.48 -31.74
N CYS A 40 3.01 -6.13 -33.03
CA CYS A 40 1.80 -6.28 -33.83
C CYS A 40 1.41 -7.77 -33.92
N TYR A 41 0.11 -8.07 -33.94
CA TYR A 41 -0.41 -9.44 -34.05
C TYR A 41 0.26 -10.24 -35.18
N ASN A 42 0.20 -9.70 -36.40
CA ASN A 42 0.77 -10.37 -37.58
C ASN A 42 2.28 -10.60 -37.44
N CYS A 43 2.99 -9.66 -36.82
CA CYS A 43 4.43 -9.75 -36.64
C CYS A 43 4.81 -10.87 -35.67
N ILE A 44 4.16 -10.95 -34.50
CA ILE A 44 4.49 -11.98 -33.52
C ILE A 44 3.96 -13.35 -33.92
N GLU A 45 2.80 -13.40 -34.59
CA GLU A 45 2.27 -14.65 -35.12
C GLU A 45 3.24 -15.28 -36.14
N GLU A 46 3.79 -14.49 -37.06
CA GLU A 46 4.75 -14.99 -38.06
C GLU A 46 6.04 -15.51 -37.41
N VAL A 47 6.57 -14.78 -36.42
CA VAL A 47 7.78 -15.20 -35.70
C VAL A 47 7.54 -16.49 -34.91
N ILE A 48 6.40 -16.60 -34.21
CA ILE A 48 6.05 -17.82 -33.47
C ILE A 48 5.93 -19.02 -34.41
N ASN A 49 5.29 -18.85 -35.58
CA ASN A 49 5.14 -19.93 -36.55
C ASN A 49 6.46 -20.45 -37.11
N ARG A 50 7.51 -19.62 -37.18
CA ARG A 50 8.81 -20.00 -37.75
C ARG A 50 9.83 -20.41 -36.71
N TYR A 51 9.89 -19.69 -35.59
CA TYR A 51 11.00 -19.77 -34.64
C TYR A 51 10.57 -20.15 -33.24
N HIS A 52 9.26 -20.11 -32.92
CA HIS A 52 8.71 -20.40 -31.59
C HIS A 52 9.38 -19.61 -30.45
N LYS A 53 9.83 -18.38 -30.72
CA LYS A 53 10.58 -17.56 -29.75
C LYS A 53 10.20 -16.09 -29.79
N CYS A 54 10.44 -15.40 -28.69
CA CYS A 54 10.31 -13.95 -28.60
C CYS A 54 11.43 -13.24 -29.38
N PRO A 55 11.13 -12.29 -30.27
CA PRO A 55 12.14 -11.51 -30.99
C PRO A 55 13.11 -10.72 -30.11
N LEU A 56 12.71 -10.33 -28.90
CA LEU A 56 13.49 -9.43 -28.04
C LEU A 56 14.30 -10.16 -26.98
N CYS A 57 13.74 -11.18 -26.33
CA CYS A 57 14.40 -11.90 -25.24
C CYS A 57 14.65 -13.39 -25.52
N ASN A 58 14.26 -13.88 -26.70
CA ASN A 58 14.50 -15.26 -27.14
C ASN A 58 13.81 -16.35 -26.28
N LEU A 59 12.86 -15.98 -25.41
CA LEU A 59 12.05 -16.93 -24.64
C LEU A 59 11.17 -17.76 -25.59
N ASP A 60 11.00 -19.05 -25.33
CA ASP A 60 10.12 -19.92 -26.12
C ASP A 60 8.65 -19.48 -26.01
N LEU A 61 7.96 -19.38 -27.15
CA LEU A 61 6.59 -18.89 -27.30
C LEU A 61 5.75 -19.82 -28.19
N ASN A 62 4.51 -20.03 -27.77
CA ASN A 62 3.45 -20.66 -28.57
C ASN A 62 2.32 -19.66 -28.90
N LYS A 63 1.43 -20.02 -29.84
CA LYS A 63 0.27 -19.16 -30.19
C LYS A 63 -0.66 -18.86 -29.02
N THR A 64 -0.73 -19.75 -28.03
CA THR A 64 -1.49 -19.56 -26.79
C THR A 64 -0.85 -18.56 -25.83
N ASP A 65 0.41 -18.21 -26.06
CA ASP A 65 1.22 -17.37 -25.17
C ASP A 65 1.20 -15.89 -25.58
N ILE A 66 0.32 -15.51 -26.51
CA ILE A 66 0.13 -14.14 -26.96
C ILE A 66 -1.29 -13.66 -26.69
N PHE A 67 -1.40 -12.43 -26.17
CA PHE A 67 -2.65 -11.86 -25.68
C PHE A 67 -2.87 -10.49 -26.30
N LYS A 68 -4.07 -10.22 -26.80
CA LYS A 68 -4.38 -8.90 -27.38
C LYS A 68 -4.21 -7.80 -26.32
N ASN A 69 -3.47 -6.74 -26.65
CA ASN A 69 -3.24 -5.60 -25.79
C ASN A 69 -4.08 -4.40 -26.24
N ASN A 70 -5.36 -4.40 -25.88
CA ASN A 70 -6.29 -3.32 -26.25
C ASN A 70 -5.87 -1.95 -25.68
N GLN A 71 -5.13 -1.92 -24.58
CA GLN A 71 -4.71 -0.68 -23.93
C GLN A 71 -3.63 0.04 -24.73
N ILE A 72 -2.58 -0.65 -25.17
CA ILE A 72 -1.57 -0.04 -26.06
C ILE A 72 -2.23 0.46 -27.35
N ASN A 73 -3.22 -0.29 -27.86
CA ASN A 73 -3.95 0.16 -29.04
C ASN A 73 -4.74 1.45 -28.80
N GLN A 74 -5.42 1.57 -27.66
CA GLN A 74 -6.14 2.78 -27.27
C GLN A 74 -5.20 3.96 -27.05
N ILE A 75 -4.11 3.77 -26.29
CA ILE A 75 -3.08 4.79 -26.04
C ILE A 75 -2.50 5.29 -27.36
N LYS A 76 -2.15 4.37 -28.27
CA LYS A 76 -1.63 4.68 -29.59
C LYS A 76 -2.63 5.50 -30.41
N CYS A 77 -3.87 5.03 -30.56
CA CYS A 77 -4.89 5.75 -31.33
C CYS A 77 -5.20 7.13 -30.75
N THR A 78 -5.31 7.25 -29.43
CA THR A 78 -5.59 8.52 -28.78
C THR A 78 -4.41 9.48 -28.92
N PHE A 79 -3.18 9.02 -28.71
CA PHE A 79 -1.99 9.87 -28.82
C PHE A 79 -1.81 10.40 -30.24
N ILE A 80 -1.94 9.54 -31.26
CA ILE A 80 -1.81 9.93 -32.67
C ILE A 80 -2.92 10.90 -33.08
N PHE A 81 -4.17 10.63 -32.70
CA PHE A 81 -5.29 11.54 -32.95
C PHE A 81 -5.05 12.94 -32.36
N TYR A 82 -4.47 13.02 -31.16
CA TYR A 82 -4.13 14.30 -30.55
C TYR A 82 -2.96 15.01 -31.25
N ILE A 83 -1.94 14.27 -31.72
CA ILE A 83 -0.85 14.86 -32.53
C ILE A 83 -1.41 15.40 -33.85
N GLU A 84 -2.31 14.67 -34.50
CA GLU A 84 -2.97 15.11 -35.73
C GLU A 84 -3.77 16.40 -35.52
N ILE A 85 -4.55 16.49 -34.43
CA ILE A 85 -5.27 17.71 -34.07
C ILE A 85 -4.31 18.88 -33.83
N ILE A 86 -3.21 18.66 -33.10
CA ILE A 86 -2.22 19.70 -32.81
C ILE A 86 -1.55 20.18 -34.10
N ASP A 87 -1.21 19.26 -35.00
CA ASP A 87 -0.56 19.60 -36.27
C ASP A 87 -1.53 20.28 -37.25
N GLU A 88 -2.81 19.89 -37.27
CA GLU A 88 -3.85 20.62 -38.00
C GLU A 88 -4.05 22.03 -37.46
N GLN A 89 -4.09 22.20 -36.14
CA GLN A 89 -4.20 23.52 -35.51
C GLN A 89 -2.98 24.40 -35.80
N LYS A 90 -1.77 23.84 -35.77
CA LYS A 90 -0.55 24.56 -36.19
C LYS A 90 -0.62 24.96 -37.66
N LYS A 91 -1.08 24.07 -38.55
CA LYS A 91 -1.27 24.37 -39.99
C LYS A 91 -2.30 25.48 -40.21
N GLN A 92 -3.41 25.46 -39.47
CA GLN A 92 -4.43 26.51 -39.51
C GLN A 92 -3.89 27.85 -38.97
N GLN A 93 -3.10 27.84 -37.90
CA GLN A 93 -2.43 29.04 -37.39
C GLN A 93 -1.39 29.61 -38.36
N LEU A 94 -0.64 28.75 -39.05
CA LEU A 94 0.29 29.15 -40.11
C LEU A 94 -0.46 29.74 -41.31
N ASN A 95 -1.55 29.11 -41.77
CA ASN A 95 -2.39 29.64 -42.83
C ASN A 95 -3.05 30.97 -42.45
N ASN A 96 -3.51 31.13 -41.21
CA ASN A 96 -4.06 32.39 -40.71
C ASN A 96 -2.99 33.47 -40.56
N LYS A 97 -1.74 33.13 -40.19
CA LYS A 97 -0.61 34.06 -40.19
C LYS A 97 -0.21 34.49 -41.60
N VAL A 98 -0.28 33.59 -42.58
CA VAL A 98 -0.04 33.92 -44.01
C VAL A 98 -1.15 34.82 -44.55
N ASN A 99 -2.41 34.58 -44.16
CA ASN A 99 -3.55 35.43 -44.54
C ASN A 99 -3.55 36.79 -43.82
N ASN A 100 -3.04 36.87 -42.58
CA ASN A 100 -2.89 38.10 -41.80
C ASN A 100 -1.66 38.96 -42.17
N VAL A 101 -0.91 38.60 -43.22
CA VAL A 101 -0.02 39.57 -43.89
C VAL A 101 -0.85 40.68 -44.55
N PHE A 102 -2.15 40.46 -44.76
CA PHE A 102 -3.14 41.46 -45.17
C PHE A 102 -4.20 41.70 -44.09
N GLY A 103 -3.82 42.28 -42.95
CA GLY A 103 -4.80 42.88 -42.04
C GLY A 103 -4.63 42.47 -40.58
N ASP A 104 -4.61 43.51 -39.75
CA ASP A 104 -4.16 43.51 -38.37
C ASP A 104 -5.25 43.03 -37.38
N GLN A 105 -4.79 42.34 -36.32
CA GLN A 105 -5.20 42.45 -34.91
C GLN A 105 -5.46 41.12 -34.15
N THR A 106 -4.67 40.98 -33.07
CA THR A 106 -4.88 40.19 -31.83
C THR A 106 -5.21 38.70 -31.97
N THR A 107 -4.23 37.83 -31.68
CA THR A 107 -4.49 36.42 -31.33
C THR A 107 -4.02 36.15 -29.90
N ASN A 108 -4.96 35.92 -29.00
CA ASN A 108 -4.69 35.38 -27.67
C ASN A 108 -4.04 34.01 -27.82
N SER A 109 -2.81 33.88 -27.30
CA SER A 109 -2.08 32.62 -27.21
C SER A 109 -2.73 31.73 -26.15
N PHE A 110 -3.63 30.85 -26.55
CA PHE A 110 -4.06 29.72 -25.72
C PHE A 110 -3.18 28.51 -26.07
N LEU A 111 -2.20 28.20 -25.23
CA LEU A 111 -1.54 26.89 -25.26
C LEU A 111 -2.45 25.88 -24.53
N PRO A 112 -2.69 24.67 -25.07
CA PRO A 112 -3.42 23.62 -24.37
C PRO A 112 -2.67 23.18 -23.10
N ASP A 113 -3.40 23.02 -22.00
CA ASP A 113 -2.88 22.68 -20.69
C ASP A 113 -2.28 21.26 -20.67
N TYR A 114 -0.95 21.17 -20.61
CA TYR A 114 -0.15 19.93 -20.55
C TYR A 114 -0.60 18.93 -19.47
N LYS A 115 -1.36 19.41 -18.48
CA LYS A 115 -1.92 18.63 -17.38
C LYS A 115 -2.87 17.52 -17.84
N MET A 116 -3.70 17.77 -18.85
CA MET A 116 -4.67 16.77 -19.32
C MET A 116 -3.99 15.58 -20.00
N ILE A 117 -2.92 15.84 -20.74
CA ILE A 117 -2.09 14.81 -21.37
C ILE A 117 -1.34 14.03 -20.30
N SER A 118 -0.72 14.71 -19.34
CA SER A 118 -0.03 14.06 -18.20
C SER A 118 -0.97 13.12 -17.43
N ASP A 119 -2.19 13.54 -17.15
CA ASP A 119 -3.16 12.75 -16.39
C ASP A 119 -3.71 11.56 -17.20
N MET A 120 -3.85 11.69 -18.52
CA MET A 120 -4.21 10.57 -19.41
C MET A 120 -3.10 9.53 -19.49
N PHE A 121 -1.84 9.95 -19.60
CA PHE A 121 -0.69 9.05 -19.59
C PHE A 121 -0.51 8.35 -18.24
N LYS A 122 -0.73 9.05 -17.12
CA LYS A 122 -0.76 8.44 -15.77
C LYS A 122 -1.83 7.36 -15.66
N ASN A 123 -3.04 7.62 -16.16
CA ASN A 123 -4.13 6.65 -16.13
C ASN A 123 -3.83 5.41 -16.99
N ALA A 124 -3.21 5.59 -18.15
CA ALA A 124 -2.77 4.51 -19.02
C ALA A 124 -1.69 3.63 -18.36
N ILE A 125 -0.66 4.24 -17.75
CA ILE A 125 0.39 3.52 -17.02
C ILE A 125 -0.21 2.79 -15.80
N GLN A 126 -1.14 3.43 -15.10
CA GLN A 126 -1.86 2.81 -13.97
C GLN A 126 -2.67 1.59 -14.41
N GLN A 127 -3.32 1.64 -15.58
CA GLN A 127 -4.05 0.50 -16.12
C GLN A 127 -3.12 -0.64 -16.53
N MET A 128 -1.97 -0.34 -17.14
CA MET A 128 -0.95 -1.35 -17.47
C MET A 128 -0.41 -2.01 -16.20
N TYR A 129 -0.13 -1.22 -15.17
CA TYR A 129 0.28 -1.71 -13.85
C TYR A 129 -0.73 -2.70 -13.27
N ASN A 130 -2.02 -2.34 -13.29
CA ASN A 130 -3.08 -3.20 -12.77
C ASN A 130 -3.20 -4.51 -13.55
N ILE A 131 -2.93 -4.52 -14.87
CA ILE A 131 -2.87 -5.76 -15.67
C ILE A 131 -1.71 -6.66 -15.22
N TYR A 132 -0.51 -6.09 -15.06
CA TYR A 132 0.66 -6.86 -14.62
C TYR A 132 0.45 -7.43 -13.22
N GLU A 133 -0.14 -6.65 -12.33
CA GLU A 133 -0.48 -7.10 -10.99
C GLU A 133 -1.52 -8.22 -11.01
N SER A 134 -2.59 -8.11 -11.81
CA SER A 134 -3.57 -9.18 -11.98
C SER A 134 -2.91 -10.47 -12.44
N LYS A 135 -2.06 -10.41 -13.48
CA LYS A 135 -1.35 -11.59 -13.99
C LYS A 135 -0.40 -12.20 -12.98
N TYR A 136 0.25 -11.37 -12.16
CA TYR A 136 1.12 -11.83 -11.09
C TYR A 136 0.33 -12.52 -9.96
N ILE A 137 -0.86 -12.02 -9.62
CA ILE A 137 -1.78 -12.67 -8.68
C ILE A 137 -2.24 -14.03 -9.23
N ASP A 138 -2.66 -14.08 -10.49
CA ASP A 138 -3.07 -15.33 -11.13
C ASP A 138 -1.94 -16.38 -11.08
N ALA A 139 -0.70 -15.96 -11.34
CA ALA A 139 0.47 -16.84 -11.25
C ALA A 139 0.77 -17.32 -9.81
N ILE A 140 0.50 -16.49 -8.78
CA ILE A 140 0.60 -16.90 -7.38
C ILE A 140 -0.41 -18.01 -7.07
N ASP A 141 -1.65 -17.85 -7.53
CA ASP A 141 -2.71 -18.81 -7.24
C ASP A 141 -2.48 -20.14 -7.98
N GLU A 142 -2.01 -20.09 -9.23
CA GLU A 142 -1.57 -21.27 -9.98
C GLU A 142 -0.40 -22.00 -9.28
N PHE A 143 0.60 -21.25 -8.78
CA PHE A 143 1.72 -21.81 -8.03
C PHE A 143 1.27 -22.55 -6.76
N LYS A 144 0.36 -21.94 -5.98
CA LYS A 144 -0.18 -22.54 -4.75
C LYS A 144 -0.96 -23.82 -5.07
N ALA A 145 -1.81 -23.78 -6.10
CA ALA A 145 -2.56 -24.95 -6.54
C ALA A 145 -1.61 -26.10 -6.91
N ARG A 146 -0.57 -25.81 -7.69
CA ARG A 146 0.42 -26.80 -8.12
C ARG A 146 1.24 -27.36 -6.96
N GLN A 147 1.63 -26.55 -5.97
CA GLN A 147 2.26 -27.05 -4.75
C GLN A 147 1.34 -28.01 -3.97
N GLN A 148 0.03 -27.70 -3.91
CA GLN A 148 -0.95 -28.50 -3.20
C GLN A 148 -1.21 -29.84 -3.90
N GLU A 149 -1.34 -29.84 -5.23
CA GLU A 149 -1.44 -31.06 -6.04
C GLU A 149 -0.23 -31.96 -5.84
N LEU A 150 0.98 -31.38 -5.90
CA LEU A 150 2.22 -32.12 -5.68
C LEU A 150 2.26 -32.76 -4.29
N LYS A 151 1.83 -32.02 -3.26
CA LYS A 151 1.75 -32.53 -1.90
C LYS A 151 0.80 -33.73 -1.80
N ILE A 152 -0.37 -33.66 -2.44
CA ILE A 152 -1.36 -34.75 -2.43
C ILE A 152 -0.79 -35.99 -3.12
N ASP A 153 -0.24 -35.85 -4.33
CA ASP A 153 0.33 -36.95 -5.12
C ASP A 153 1.44 -37.69 -4.35
N TYR A 154 2.39 -36.96 -3.76
CA TYR A 154 3.48 -37.57 -3.00
C TYR A 154 3.04 -38.15 -1.66
N THR A 155 1.99 -37.61 -1.03
CA THR A 155 1.39 -38.21 0.18
C THR A 155 0.78 -39.58 -0.15
N GLN A 156 0.02 -39.68 -1.25
CA GLN A 156 -0.57 -40.96 -1.70
C GLN A 156 0.51 -41.99 -2.06
N LYS A 157 1.61 -41.56 -2.69
CA LYS A 157 2.77 -42.42 -2.98
C LYS A 157 3.46 -42.92 -1.71
N LEU A 158 3.55 -42.09 -0.67
CA LEU A 158 4.10 -42.49 0.63
C LEU A 158 3.21 -43.50 1.37
N GLU A 159 1.89 -43.34 1.30
CA GLU A 159 0.92 -44.26 1.93
C GLU A 159 0.96 -45.66 1.31
N THR A 160 1.27 -45.76 0.01
CA THR A 160 1.32 -47.03 -0.73
C THR A 160 2.69 -47.72 -0.68
N ALA A 161 3.73 -47.03 -0.22
CA ALA A 161 5.09 -47.56 -0.12
C ALA A 161 5.27 -48.45 1.11
N LYS A 162 5.68 -49.72 0.88
CA LYS A 162 5.85 -50.72 1.94
C LYS A 162 7.25 -50.74 2.55
N GLU A 163 8.27 -50.38 1.78
CA GLU A 163 9.68 -50.41 2.18
C GLU A 163 10.19 -49.02 2.54
N ASP A 164 11.03 -48.93 3.57
CA ASP A 164 11.55 -47.64 4.05
C ASP A 164 12.50 -46.98 3.06
N GLN A 165 13.26 -47.77 2.30
CA GLN A 165 14.11 -47.28 1.19
C GLN A 165 13.29 -46.58 0.10
N VAL A 166 12.12 -47.13 -0.23
CA VAL A 166 11.20 -46.55 -1.23
C VAL A 166 10.57 -45.26 -0.70
N LYS A 167 10.20 -45.21 0.59
CA LYS A 167 9.68 -43.98 1.23
C LYS A 167 10.70 -42.85 1.24
N GLU A 168 11.97 -43.17 1.51
CA GLU A 168 13.06 -42.21 1.49
C GLU A 168 13.27 -41.64 0.08
N GLN A 169 13.25 -42.50 -0.94
CA GLN A 169 13.35 -42.09 -2.34
C GLN A 169 12.19 -41.18 -2.78
N ILE A 170 10.94 -41.52 -2.41
CA ILE A 170 9.76 -40.68 -2.69
C ILE A 170 9.88 -39.32 -2.01
N THR A 171 10.38 -39.28 -0.78
CA THR A 171 10.58 -38.02 -0.03
C THR A 171 11.63 -37.12 -0.68
N ASN A 172 12.72 -37.70 -1.19
CA ASN A 172 13.76 -36.94 -1.90
C ASN A 172 13.24 -36.39 -3.23
N ASN A 173 12.50 -37.21 -4.01
CA ASN A 173 11.88 -36.77 -5.26
C ASN A 173 10.87 -35.63 -5.02
N TYR A 174 10.09 -35.68 -3.93
CA TYR A 174 9.18 -34.60 -3.53
C TYR A 174 9.93 -33.28 -3.31
N LYS A 175 11.04 -33.32 -2.54
CA LYS A 175 11.86 -32.13 -2.25
C LYS A 175 12.47 -31.53 -3.51
N GLU A 176 12.92 -32.35 -4.45
CA GLU A 176 13.48 -31.87 -5.72
C GLU A 176 12.42 -31.21 -6.60
N ALA A 177 11.26 -31.85 -6.75
CA ALA A 177 10.15 -31.28 -7.52
C ALA A 177 9.63 -29.96 -6.91
N LEU A 178 9.59 -29.85 -5.59
CA LEU A 178 9.25 -28.60 -4.88
C LEU A 178 10.25 -27.49 -5.18
N ARG A 179 11.56 -27.78 -5.10
CA ARG A 179 12.63 -26.83 -5.43
C ARG A 179 12.54 -26.33 -6.87
N GLN A 180 12.20 -27.20 -7.83
CA GLN A 180 12.05 -26.79 -9.23
C GLN A 180 10.91 -25.78 -9.39
N ILE A 181 9.75 -26.06 -8.80
CA ILE A 181 8.58 -25.19 -8.85
C ILE A 181 8.86 -23.85 -8.16
N GLU A 182 9.50 -23.86 -6.98
CA GLU A 182 9.92 -22.64 -6.26
C GLU A 182 10.89 -21.78 -7.07
N ASN A 183 11.87 -22.40 -7.73
CA ASN A 183 12.82 -21.69 -8.58
C ASN A 183 12.14 -21.05 -9.79
N SER A 184 11.24 -21.77 -10.47
CA SER A 184 10.46 -21.21 -11.59
C SER A 184 9.60 -20.03 -11.15
N PHE A 185 8.94 -20.13 -9.99
CA PHE A 185 8.13 -19.04 -9.45
C PHE A 185 8.98 -17.83 -9.04
N LYS A 186 10.16 -18.07 -8.46
CA LYS A 186 11.11 -17.01 -8.14
C LYS A 186 11.57 -16.25 -9.39
N GLN A 187 11.94 -16.96 -10.45
CA GLN A 187 12.32 -16.34 -11.73
C GLN A 187 11.19 -15.48 -12.31
N LEU A 188 9.94 -15.98 -12.24
CA LEU A 188 8.76 -15.27 -12.70
C LEU A 188 8.51 -13.99 -11.87
N LYS A 189 8.65 -14.08 -10.55
CA LYS A 189 8.53 -12.96 -9.61
C LYS A 189 9.58 -11.88 -9.86
N ASP A 190 10.84 -12.30 -9.97
CA ASP A 190 11.97 -11.39 -10.23
C ASP A 190 11.78 -10.69 -11.59
N TYR A 191 11.28 -11.42 -12.59
CA TYR A 191 10.95 -10.89 -13.91
C TYR A 191 9.82 -9.83 -13.87
N TYR A 192 8.69 -10.09 -13.19
CA TYR A 192 7.62 -9.09 -13.07
C TYR A 192 8.06 -7.86 -12.28
N ALA A 193 8.86 -8.04 -11.23
CA ALA A 193 9.45 -6.93 -10.50
C ALA A 193 10.31 -6.08 -11.44
N GLU A 194 11.20 -6.70 -12.22
CA GLU A 194 12.06 -6.00 -13.18
C GLU A 194 11.26 -5.24 -14.25
N CYS A 195 10.19 -5.83 -14.79
CA CYS A 195 9.29 -5.16 -15.75
C CYS A 195 8.62 -3.92 -15.15
N VAL A 196 8.13 -4.01 -13.91
CA VAL A 196 7.52 -2.89 -13.20
C VAL A 196 8.56 -1.81 -12.89
N TYR A 197 9.74 -2.19 -12.38
CA TYR A 197 10.83 -1.25 -12.07
C TYR A 197 11.34 -0.53 -13.32
N LYS A 198 11.60 -1.23 -14.43
CA LYS A 198 12.03 -0.59 -15.69
C LYS A 198 10.98 0.36 -16.25
N THR A 199 9.70 0.01 -16.13
CA THR A 199 8.61 0.90 -16.53
C THR A 199 8.60 2.16 -15.65
N LEU A 200 8.76 2.02 -14.33
CA LEU A 200 8.74 3.14 -13.40
C LEU A 200 9.99 4.04 -13.46
N GLU A 201 11.18 3.50 -13.75
CA GLU A 201 12.41 4.29 -13.90
C GLU A 201 12.41 5.14 -15.18
N GLN A 202 11.78 4.66 -16.25
CA GLN A 202 11.68 5.39 -17.52
C GLN A 202 10.76 6.61 -17.44
N PHE A 203 9.77 6.59 -16.55
CA PHE A 203 8.94 7.74 -16.25
C PHE A 203 9.40 8.34 -14.92
N LYS A 204 10.27 9.35 -14.97
CA LYS A 204 10.50 10.28 -13.84
C LYS A 204 9.23 11.08 -13.55
N CYS A 205 8.16 10.39 -13.17
CA CYS A 205 6.92 10.99 -12.73
C CYS A 205 7.14 11.33 -11.26
N GLU A 206 7.10 12.62 -10.93
CA GLU A 206 7.02 13.04 -9.53
C GLU A 206 5.79 12.35 -8.92
N GLN A 207 6.04 11.40 -8.02
CA GLN A 207 5.00 10.60 -7.40
C GLN A 207 4.15 11.54 -6.55
N ILE A 208 2.89 11.73 -6.94
CA ILE A 208 1.96 12.58 -6.22
C ILE A 208 1.61 11.88 -4.90
N ASP A 209 1.86 12.57 -3.79
CA ASP A 209 1.39 12.13 -2.49
C ASP A 209 -0.13 12.24 -2.43
N ILE A 210 -0.77 11.12 -2.16
CA ILE A 210 -2.19 11.04 -1.79
C ILE A 210 -2.28 11.19 -0.29
N LEU A 211 -2.93 12.25 0.16
CA LEU A 211 -3.22 12.44 1.58
C LEU A 211 -4.40 11.56 1.96
N ILE A 212 -4.14 10.53 2.78
CA ILE A 212 -5.13 9.60 3.26
C ILE A 212 -5.40 9.87 4.74
N GLN A 213 -6.67 9.91 5.13
CA GLN A 213 -7.07 10.06 6.53
C GLN A 213 -7.19 8.68 7.19
N ILE A 214 -6.31 8.41 8.15
CA ILE A 214 -6.32 7.19 8.94
C ILE A 214 -7.19 7.43 10.17
N VAL A 215 -8.12 6.52 10.44
CA VAL A 215 -9.04 6.56 11.58
C VAL A 215 -8.87 5.28 12.40
N LEU A 216 -8.64 5.45 13.69
CA LEU A 216 -8.57 4.39 14.70
C LEU A 216 -9.73 4.58 15.70
N PRO A 217 -10.91 4.01 15.44
CA PRO A 217 -12.12 4.29 16.22
C PRO A 217 -11.99 3.94 17.71
N GLN A 218 -11.27 2.86 18.03
CA GLN A 218 -11.07 2.42 19.42
C GLN A 218 -10.21 3.37 20.26
N GLN A 219 -9.26 4.06 19.62
CA GLN A 219 -8.39 5.03 20.28
C GLN A 219 -8.92 6.46 20.14
N ASN A 220 -10.14 6.63 19.61
CA ASN A 220 -10.74 7.92 19.26
C ASN A 220 -9.74 8.86 18.55
N THR A 221 -8.97 8.29 17.62
CA THR A 221 -7.83 8.96 16.99
C THR A 221 -8.01 8.97 15.49
N GLN A 222 -7.74 10.11 14.86
CA GLN A 222 -7.67 10.24 13.40
C GLN A 222 -6.56 11.20 13.00
N PHE A 223 -5.89 10.93 11.89
CA PHE A 223 -4.85 11.80 11.37
C PHE A 223 -4.64 11.58 9.87
N PRO A 224 -4.25 12.63 9.12
CA PRO A 224 -3.87 12.50 7.73
C PRO A 224 -2.42 12.02 7.61
N TRP A 225 -2.12 11.25 6.58
CA TRP A 225 -0.76 10.87 6.22
C TRP A 225 -0.57 10.81 4.70
N PRO A 226 0.55 11.35 4.16
CA PRO A 226 0.85 11.27 2.74
C PRO A 226 1.32 9.85 2.38
N PHE A 227 0.65 9.25 1.40
CA PHE A 227 1.05 7.98 0.81
C PHE A 227 1.26 8.16 -0.69
N LYS A 228 2.23 7.42 -1.22
CA LYS A 228 2.38 7.24 -2.65
C LYS A 228 1.43 6.13 -3.11
N VAL A 229 0.91 6.25 -4.32
CA VAL A 229 0.03 5.24 -4.95
C VAL A 229 0.65 3.84 -4.96
N ASN A 230 1.97 3.74 -5.05
CA ASN A 230 2.73 2.49 -5.01
C ASN A 230 3.18 2.08 -3.60
N ASN A 231 2.72 2.73 -2.55
CA ASN A 231 2.85 2.17 -1.21
C ASN A 231 1.90 0.96 -1.09
N ARG A 232 2.30 -0.01 -0.26
CA ARG A 232 1.50 -1.20 0.02
C ARG A 232 0.60 -0.94 1.21
N ILE A 233 -0.46 -1.74 1.34
CA ILE A 233 -1.29 -1.75 2.55
C ILE A 233 -0.44 -1.98 3.81
N SER A 234 0.55 -2.88 3.72
CA SER A 234 1.50 -3.15 4.81
C SER A 234 2.26 -1.93 5.33
N SER A 235 2.49 -0.92 4.49
CA SER A 235 3.13 0.34 4.90
C SER A 235 2.30 1.16 5.89
N ILE A 236 0.98 0.96 5.98
CA ILE A 236 0.10 1.68 6.91
C ILE A 236 0.44 1.32 8.36
N ALA A 237 0.86 0.09 8.63
CA ALA A 237 1.25 -0.34 9.98
C ALA A 237 2.42 0.48 10.52
N GLU A 238 3.43 0.74 9.69
CA GLU A 238 4.60 1.57 10.04
C GLU A 238 4.18 3.01 10.33
N VAL A 239 3.25 3.55 9.54
CA VAL A 239 2.70 4.90 9.75
C VAL A 239 1.99 5.03 11.10
N ILE A 240 1.20 4.01 11.48
CA ILE A 240 0.52 3.98 12.78
C ILE A 240 1.53 3.96 13.93
N LEU A 241 2.58 3.13 13.83
CA LEU A 241 3.68 3.11 14.81
C LEU A 241 4.35 4.48 14.94
N GLN A 242 4.78 5.05 13.80
CA GLN A 242 5.45 6.36 13.76
C GLN A 242 4.58 7.48 14.37
N TYR A 243 3.26 7.43 14.16
CA TYR A 243 2.34 8.42 14.73
C TYR A 243 2.32 8.36 16.26
N PHE A 244 2.17 7.17 16.84
CA PHE A 244 2.07 6.99 18.29
C PHE A 244 3.41 7.18 19.01
N ASP A 245 4.52 6.80 18.38
CA ASP A 245 5.87 7.10 18.88
C ASP A 245 6.11 8.60 18.96
N LYS A 246 5.72 9.37 17.91
CA LYS A 246 5.82 10.84 17.92
C LYS A 246 4.96 11.50 19.00
N LYS A 247 3.88 10.84 19.44
CA LYS A 247 3.02 11.30 20.54
C LYS A 247 3.52 10.88 21.93
N ASN A 248 4.68 10.23 22.02
CA ASN A 248 5.21 9.64 23.27
C ASN A 248 4.23 8.64 23.92
N ASP A 249 3.43 7.95 23.10
CA ASP A 249 2.45 6.96 23.57
C ASP A 249 2.53 5.67 22.74
N PRO A 250 3.65 4.93 22.84
CA PRO A 250 3.95 3.80 21.97
C PRO A 250 2.94 2.65 22.14
N ILE A 251 2.69 1.93 21.05
CA ILE A 251 1.82 0.76 21.02
C ILE A 251 2.53 -0.44 21.66
N GLN A 252 1.83 -1.14 22.55
CA GLN A 252 2.32 -2.36 23.20
C GLN A 252 1.92 -3.62 22.41
N ASN A 253 2.85 -4.58 22.29
CA ASN A 253 2.61 -5.87 21.60
C ASN A 253 2.02 -5.70 20.20
N PHE A 254 2.62 -4.81 19.40
CA PHE A 254 2.11 -4.52 18.06
C PHE A 254 2.31 -5.72 17.14
N ASP A 255 1.19 -6.28 16.67
CA ASP A 255 1.16 -7.38 15.70
C ASP A 255 0.32 -6.93 14.48
N PRO A 256 0.97 -6.52 13.37
CA PRO A 256 0.28 -6.10 12.17
C PRO A 256 -0.64 -7.17 11.58
N SER A 257 -0.35 -8.46 11.77
CA SER A 257 -1.15 -9.54 11.18
C SER A 257 -2.58 -9.61 11.72
N ARG A 258 -2.82 -9.01 12.91
CA ARG A 258 -4.13 -8.95 13.55
C ARG A 258 -4.94 -7.71 13.15
N LEU A 259 -4.31 -6.75 12.48
CA LEU A 259 -4.96 -5.54 12.03
C LEU A 259 -5.66 -5.80 10.69
N LYS A 260 -6.83 -5.20 10.54
CA LYS A 260 -7.55 -5.15 9.27
C LYS A 260 -7.91 -3.71 8.96
N ILE A 261 -8.11 -3.39 7.69
CA ILE A 261 -8.48 -2.05 7.26
C ILE A 261 -9.69 -2.08 6.33
N ILE A 262 -10.41 -0.97 6.33
CA ILE A 262 -11.51 -0.69 5.41
C ILE A 262 -11.23 0.65 4.76
N PHE A 263 -11.31 0.68 3.43
CA PHE A 263 -11.39 1.93 2.69
C PHE A 263 -12.86 2.34 2.62
N CYS A 264 -13.16 3.56 3.04
CA CYS A 264 -14.53 4.05 3.03
C CYS A 264 -14.64 5.47 2.49
N LYS A 265 -15.86 5.80 2.04
CA LYS A 265 -16.20 7.18 1.69
C LYS A 265 -16.45 7.98 2.99
N PRO A 266 -16.27 9.31 2.97
CA PRO A 266 -16.55 10.15 4.14
C PRO A 266 -17.95 9.97 4.73
N GLN A 267 -18.93 9.66 3.87
CA GLN A 267 -20.34 9.44 4.24
C GLN A 267 -20.52 8.22 5.16
N ASP A 268 -19.70 7.18 4.96
CA ASP A 268 -19.79 5.91 5.69
C ASP A 268 -19.01 5.91 7.00
N LEU A 269 -18.12 6.90 7.21
CA LEU A 269 -17.16 6.92 8.31
C LEU A 269 -17.83 6.80 9.68
N TYR A 270 -18.89 7.56 9.93
CA TYR A 270 -19.58 7.54 11.23
C TYR A 270 -20.17 6.16 11.54
N LYS A 271 -20.86 5.57 10.55
CA LYS A 271 -21.49 4.24 10.68
C LYS A 271 -20.44 3.16 10.90
N ILE A 272 -19.37 3.14 10.09
CA ILE A 272 -18.28 2.17 10.23
C ILE A 272 -17.57 2.32 11.58
N SER A 273 -17.30 3.56 12.00
CA SER A 273 -16.63 3.81 13.29
C SER A 273 -17.42 3.27 14.47
N GLN A 274 -18.76 3.41 14.47
CA GLN A 274 -19.62 2.84 15.49
C GLN A 274 -19.59 1.30 15.49
N LEU A 275 -19.64 0.67 14.32
CA LEU A 275 -19.58 -0.79 14.20
C LEU A 275 -18.23 -1.33 14.68
N VAL A 276 -17.12 -0.66 14.34
CA VAL A 276 -15.77 -1.05 14.79
C VAL A 276 -15.64 -0.89 16.30
N GLN A 277 -16.19 0.16 16.90
CA GLN A 277 -16.19 0.34 18.36
C GLN A 277 -17.00 -0.74 19.08
N LYS A 278 -18.12 -1.19 18.51
CA LYS A 278 -18.94 -2.29 19.04
C LYS A 278 -18.35 -3.68 18.80
N GLN A 279 -17.28 -3.78 18.00
CA GLN A 279 -16.66 -5.05 17.58
C GLN A 279 -17.60 -5.96 16.75
N ASP A 280 -18.57 -5.38 16.04
CA ASP A 280 -19.55 -6.11 15.21
C ASP A 280 -18.95 -6.50 13.83
N ILE A 281 -17.90 -7.32 13.83
CA ILE A 281 -17.12 -7.65 12.62
C ILE A 281 -17.98 -8.33 11.53
N ASP A 282 -18.97 -9.13 11.91
CA ASP A 282 -19.83 -9.85 10.96
C ASP A 282 -20.63 -8.88 10.08
N ILE A 283 -21.25 -7.86 10.68
CA ILE A 283 -22.03 -6.84 9.96
C ILE A 283 -21.11 -6.04 9.02
N ILE A 284 -19.91 -5.72 9.50
CA ILE A 284 -18.90 -4.99 8.73
C ILE A 284 -18.51 -5.81 7.49
N SER A 285 -18.23 -7.10 7.66
CA SER A 285 -17.78 -7.99 6.57
C SER A 285 -18.83 -8.23 5.50
N GLN A 286 -20.13 -8.12 5.84
CA GLN A 286 -21.23 -8.23 4.89
C GLN A 286 -21.43 -6.97 4.04
N GLN A 287 -21.02 -5.80 4.56
CA GLN A 287 -21.31 -4.50 3.93
C GLN A 287 -20.08 -3.84 3.31
N TYR A 288 -18.88 -4.19 3.77
CA TYR A 288 -17.64 -3.53 3.38
C TYR A 288 -16.55 -4.55 3.10
N GLN A 289 -15.71 -4.26 2.11
CA GLN A 289 -14.53 -5.05 1.83
C GLN A 289 -13.46 -4.77 2.88
N ILE A 290 -12.96 -5.85 3.49
CA ILE A 290 -11.95 -5.80 4.56
C ILE A 290 -10.63 -6.33 4.00
N TYR A 291 -9.55 -5.58 4.23
CA TYR A 291 -8.21 -5.97 3.81
C TYR A 291 -7.35 -6.28 5.04
N PRO A 292 -6.62 -7.42 5.07
CA PRO A 292 -5.60 -7.67 6.08
C PRO A 292 -4.49 -6.60 5.99
N MET A 293 -3.99 -6.12 7.12
CA MET A 293 -2.91 -5.12 7.14
C MET A 293 -1.60 -5.68 6.58
N ASN A 294 -1.33 -6.98 6.72
CA ASN A 294 -0.16 -7.63 6.11
C ASN A 294 -0.32 -7.92 4.61
N SER A 295 -1.32 -7.33 3.96
CA SER A 295 -1.52 -7.47 2.52
C SER A 295 -0.42 -6.76 1.74
N GLU A 296 0.12 -7.48 0.75
CA GLU A 296 1.09 -6.94 -0.21
C GLU A 296 0.42 -6.19 -1.36
N ILE A 297 -0.90 -5.93 -1.29
CA ILE A 297 -1.64 -5.16 -2.29
C ILE A 297 -1.17 -3.69 -2.27
N PHE A 298 -0.99 -3.11 -3.45
CA PHE A 298 -0.68 -1.69 -3.58
C PHE A 298 -1.93 -0.82 -3.40
N LEU A 299 -1.76 0.39 -2.87
CA LEU A 299 -2.87 1.33 -2.70
C LEU A 299 -3.55 1.67 -4.04
N ALA A 300 -2.78 1.74 -5.12
CA ALA A 300 -3.28 2.00 -6.47
C ALA A 300 -4.28 0.93 -6.96
N SER A 301 -4.10 -0.31 -6.52
CA SER A 301 -4.87 -1.49 -6.95
C SER A 301 -6.27 -1.53 -6.37
N LEU A 302 -6.52 -0.73 -5.33
CA LEU A 302 -7.79 -0.69 -4.63
C LEU A 302 -8.86 0.11 -5.38
N GLY A 303 -8.54 0.72 -6.52
CA GLY A 303 -9.46 1.39 -7.45
C GLY A 303 -10.24 2.59 -6.89
N GLN A 304 -10.18 2.82 -5.58
CA GLN A 304 -11.00 3.77 -4.81
C GLN A 304 -10.14 4.76 -3.99
N VAL A 305 -8.81 4.62 -4.04
CA VAL A 305 -7.88 5.46 -3.29
C VAL A 305 -7.58 6.73 -4.07
N LYS A 306 -7.98 7.87 -3.51
CA LYS A 306 -7.82 9.22 -4.06
C LYS A 306 -7.51 10.20 -2.93
N GLN A 307 -7.22 11.45 -3.28
CA GLN A 307 -6.99 12.51 -2.29
C GLN A 307 -8.16 12.59 -1.30
N GLY A 308 -7.86 12.56 0.00
CA GLY A 308 -8.86 12.60 1.06
C GLY A 308 -9.61 11.27 1.27
N SER A 309 -9.17 10.16 0.67
CA SER A 309 -9.67 8.83 1.01
C SER A 309 -9.47 8.55 2.51
N ILE A 310 -10.39 7.77 3.07
CA ILE A 310 -10.38 7.44 4.50
C ILE A 310 -10.13 5.94 4.67
N ILE A 311 -9.21 5.63 5.56
CA ILE A 311 -8.93 4.27 6.02
C ILE A 311 -9.41 4.16 7.46
N VAL A 312 -10.33 3.24 7.70
CA VAL A 312 -10.72 2.84 9.06
C VAL A 312 -9.97 1.58 9.44
N VAL A 313 -9.19 1.66 10.52
CA VAL A 313 -8.43 0.54 11.04
C VAL A 313 -9.31 -0.23 12.03
N ILE A 314 -9.54 -1.51 11.75
CA ILE A 314 -10.10 -2.47 12.68
C ILE A 314 -8.91 -3.05 13.47
N SER A 315 -8.82 -2.66 14.73
CA SER A 315 -7.69 -3.05 15.58
C SER A 315 -8.14 -3.61 16.92
N ASN A 316 -7.18 -4.07 17.72
CA ASN A 316 -7.21 -4.05 19.18
C ASN A 316 -5.84 -3.50 19.63
N ILE A 317 -5.57 -2.24 19.32
CA ILE A 317 -4.31 -1.57 19.67
C ILE A 317 -4.34 -1.21 21.15
N ASN A 318 -3.33 -1.62 21.90
CA ASN A 318 -3.16 -1.23 23.30
C ASN A 318 -2.08 -0.16 23.40
N LEU A 319 -2.50 1.08 23.65
CA LEU A 319 -1.57 2.18 23.93
C LEU A 319 -1.05 2.07 25.36
N LYS A 320 0.17 2.56 25.59
CA LYS A 320 0.74 2.66 26.95
C LYS A 320 -0.12 3.56 27.85
N SER A 321 -0.74 4.60 27.30
CA SER A 321 -1.65 5.47 28.03
C SER A 321 -2.93 4.76 28.48
N SER A 322 -3.46 3.85 27.66
CA SER A 322 -4.69 3.09 27.88
C SER A 322 -4.56 1.96 28.90
N GLN A 323 -3.35 1.65 29.37
CA GLN A 323 -3.19 0.74 30.50
C GLN A 323 -3.80 1.37 31.76
N PRO A 324 -4.52 0.57 32.57
CA PRO A 324 -5.02 1.05 33.83
C PRO A 324 -3.84 1.52 34.67
N LYS A 325 -3.86 2.80 35.07
CA LYS A 325 -2.76 3.40 35.82
C LYS A 325 -2.61 2.68 37.15
N GLU A 326 -1.38 2.32 37.51
CA GLU A 326 -1.09 1.61 38.76
C GLU A 326 -0.66 2.61 39.84
N CYS A 327 -1.46 2.72 40.89
CA CYS A 327 -1.05 3.41 42.10
C CYS A 327 0.16 2.67 42.69
N ILE A 328 1.07 3.36 43.39
CA ILE A 328 2.18 2.72 44.13
C ILE A 328 1.73 1.63 45.11
N THR A 329 0.45 1.65 45.51
CA THR A 329 -0.13 0.63 46.39
C THR A 329 -0.51 -0.66 45.66
N TYR A 330 -0.61 -0.64 44.33
CA TYR A 330 -0.79 -1.82 43.49
C TYR A 330 0.57 -2.51 43.30
N LYS A 331 0.64 -3.83 43.56
CA LYS A 331 1.87 -4.64 43.47
C LYS A 331 3.12 -3.95 44.06
N PHE A 332 2.98 -3.48 45.31
CA PHE A 332 3.99 -2.67 46.00
C PHE A 332 5.38 -3.34 46.08
N ASN A 333 6.43 -2.55 45.83
CA ASN A 333 7.82 -2.94 46.00
C ASN A 333 8.55 -1.96 46.94
N LYS A 334 9.06 -2.48 48.06
CA LYS A 334 9.77 -1.72 49.10
C LYS A 334 11.08 -1.09 48.63
N ASP A 335 11.68 -1.58 47.55
CA ASP A 335 12.98 -1.11 47.04
C ASP A 335 12.86 0.03 46.00
N LYS A 336 11.63 0.40 45.63
CA LYS A 336 11.37 1.46 44.65
C LYS A 336 11.37 2.84 45.32
N LEU A 337 12.15 3.78 44.78
CA LEU A 337 12.10 5.20 45.18
C LEU A 337 10.86 5.87 44.58
N VAL A 338 10.21 6.71 45.39
CA VAL A 338 8.92 7.33 45.05
C VAL A 338 8.91 8.80 45.47
N ASP A 339 8.40 9.64 44.57
CA ASP A 339 8.07 11.03 44.86
C ASP A 339 6.61 11.15 45.33
N TYR A 340 6.42 11.92 46.40
CA TYR A 340 5.13 12.21 47.00
C TYR A 340 4.78 13.68 46.87
N PHE A 341 3.49 13.95 46.64
CA PHE A 341 2.96 15.28 46.37
C PHE A 341 1.86 15.66 47.35
N SER A 342 1.66 16.97 47.46
CA SER A 342 0.60 17.61 48.24
C SER A 342 -0.35 18.33 47.30
N CYS A 343 -1.64 17.99 47.32
CA CYS A 343 -2.68 18.63 46.51
C CYS A 343 -3.40 19.70 47.33
N GLN A 344 -3.39 20.95 46.87
CA GLN A 344 -4.01 22.07 47.57
C GLN A 344 -5.54 22.04 47.51
N GLN A 345 -6.10 21.67 46.35
CA GLN A 345 -7.54 21.57 46.14
C GLN A 345 -8.18 20.44 46.96
N CYS A 346 -7.56 19.25 46.96
CA CYS A 346 -8.07 18.08 47.69
C CYS A 346 -7.66 18.07 49.16
N LYS A 347 -6.75 18.97 49.58
CA LYS A 347 -6.21 19.04 50.94
C LYS A 347 -5.65 17.71 51.44
N ILE A 348 -4.90 17.01 50.59
CA ILE A 348 -4.23 15.73 50.93
C ILE A 348 -2.73 15.78 50.62
N HIS A 349 -1.94 15.13 51.48
CA HIS A 349 -0.51 14.87 51.30
C HIS A 349 -0.27 13.40 50.92
N TRP A 350 0.97 12.99 50.69
CA TRP A 350 1.33 11.61 50.34
C TRP A 350 0.60 11.07 49.10
N VAL A 351 0.43 11.91 48.08
CA VAL A 351 -0.07 11.51 46.76
C VAL A 351 1.10 10.98 45.93
N CYS A 352 1.08 9.72 45.50
CA CYS A 352 2.14 9.18 44.64
C CYS A 352 2.13 9.83 43.24
N GLN A 353 3.25 9.74 42.52
CA GLN A 353 3.38 10.27 41.15
C GLN A 353 2.22 9.86 40.23
N THR A 354 1.83 8.58 40.21
CA THR A 354 0.69 8.14 39.38
C THR A 354 -0.61 8.85 39.73
N CYS A 355 -0.93 8.98 41.03
CA CYS A 355 -2.16 9.63 41.47
C CYS A 355 -2.12 11.15 41.22
N LYS A 356 -0.95 11.79 41.29
CA LYS A 356 -0.76 13.18 40.88
C LYS A 356 -1.16 13.34 39.41
N ASP A 357 -0.56 12.53 38.52
CA ASP A 357 -0.72 12.70 37.08
C ASP A 357 -2.10 12.25 36.59
N PHE A 358 -2.72 11.28 37.25
CA PHE A 358 -3.98 10.67 36.83
C PHE A 358 -5.21 11.09 37.64
N CYS A 359 -5.18 10.96 38.97
CA CYS A 359 -6.35 11.22 39.83
C CYS A 359 -6.53 12.72 40.11
N HIS A 360 -5.44 13.48 40.09
CA HIS A 360 -5.39 14.92 40.35
C HIS A 360 -4.95 15.73 39.13
N GLN A 361 -5.21 15.21 37.92
CA GLN A 361 -4.92 15.92 36.68
C GLN A 361 -5.63 17.29 36.68
N GLY A 362 -4.88 18.37 36.51
CA GLY A 362 -5.40 19.74 36.52
C GLY A 362 -5.50 20.39 37.91
N HIS A 363 -5.11 19.71 38.99
CA HIS A 363 -4.99 20.33 40.31
C HIS A 363 -3.62 21.01 40.48
N GLN A 364 -3.51 21.89 41.47
CA GLN A 364 -2.22 22.44 41.92
C GLN A 364 -1.63 21.48 42.96
N LEU A 365 -0.53 20.84 42.56
CA LEU A 365 0.26 19.98 43.43
C LEU A 365 1.67 20.54 43.60
N SER A 366 2.19 20.43 44.82
CA SER A 366 3.58 20.71 45.16
C SER A 366 4.29 19.43 45.61
N ILE A 367 5.60 19.38 45.44
CA ILE A 367 6.43 18.29 45.97
C ILE A 367 6.30 18.29 47.49
N TYR A 368 5.92 17.16 48.06
CA TYR A 368 5.84 16.95 49.51
C TYR A 368 7.10 16.23 50.03
N ARG A 369 7.52 15.18 49.31
CA ARG A 369 8.78 14.46 49.54
C ARG A 369 9.31 13.91 48.21
N GLN A 370 10.62 13.84 48.04
CA GLN A 370 11.28 13.30 46.84
C GLN A 370 12.17 12.12 47.20
N GLN A 371 12.29 11.17 46.27
CA GLN A 371 13.20 10.02 46.35
C GLN A 371 13.07 9.25 47.67
N VAL A 372 11.83 9.03 48.13
CA VAL A 372 11.56 8.30 49.37
C VAL A 372 11.53 6.81 49.09
N LYS A 373 12.16 6.01 49.96
CA LYS A 373 11.97 4.56 50.02
C LYS A 373 10.90 4.25 51.08
N PRO A 374 9.63 4.03 50.70
CA PRO A 374 8.55 3.85 51.67
C PRO A 374 8.61 2.46 52.32
N ASP A 375 8.38 2.40 53.64
CA ASP A 375 8.34 1.13 54.38
C ASP A 375 7.10 0.27 54.05
N TRP A 376 6.03 0.90 53.55
CA TRP A 376 4.79 0.23 53.17
C TRP A 376 4.12 0.90 51.97
N ALA A 377 3.12 0.23 51.40
CA ALA A 377 2.27 0.72 50.31
C ALA A 377 1.40 1.94 50.72
N CYS A 378 1.98 3.14 50.80
CA CYS A 378 1.24 4.37 51.13
C CYS A 378 0.98 5.24 49.90
N CYS A 379 -0.31 5.51 49.66
CA CYS A 379 -0.79 6.65 48.89
C CYS A 379 -2.12 7.08 49.49
N TYR A 380 -2.22 8.33 49.94
CA TYR A 380 -3.43 8.79 50.64
C TYR A 380 -4.61 9.02 49.71
N CYS A 381 -4.35 9.11 48.41
CA CYS A 381 -5.40 9.06 47.38
C CYS A 381 -6.26 7.78 47.55
N VAL A 382 -5.64 6.64 47.90
CA VAL A 382 -6.34 5.36 48.12
C VAL A 382 -7.10 5.36 49.44
N SER A 383 -6.47 5.74 50.55
CA SER A 383 -7.12 5.73 51.88
C SER A 383 -8.25 6.75 52.01
N LYS A 384 -8.24 7.81 51.19
CA LYS A 384 -9.26 8.86 51.18
C LYS A 384 -10.29 8.69 50.05
N GLY A 385 -10.23 7.61 49.27
CA GLY A 385 -11.23 7.29 48.24
C GLY A 385 -11.14 8.14 46.97
N PHE A 386 -10.05 8.88 46.76
CA PHE A 386 -9.83 9.68 45.55
C PHE A 386 -9.15 8.90 44.41
N CYS A 387 -8.61 7.71 44.70
CA CYS A 387 -7.83 6.94 43.73
C CYS A 387 -8.71 6.27 42.68
N LYS A 388 -8.55 6.69 41.43
CA LYS A 388 -9.17 6.08 40.24
C LYS A 388 -8.26 5.05 39.53
N ALA A 389 -6.98 5.01 39.91
CA ALA A 389 -5.99 4.04 39.45
C ALA A 389 -6.21 2.67 40.11
N LEU A 390 -5.70 1.59 39.48
CA LEU A 390 -5.57 0.28 40.11
C LEU A 390 -4.76 0.44 41.39
N ASN A 391 -5.28 -0.12 42.48
CA ASN A 391 -4.72 0.03 43.80
C ASN A 391 -5.00 -1.21 44.64
N LYS A 392 -4.49 -1.23 45.88
CA LYS A 392 -4.69 -2.37 46.77
C LYS A 392 -6.15 -2.73 47.07
N ASN A 393 -7.09 -1.81 46.86
CA ASN A 393 -8.53 -2.02 47.10
C ASN A 393 -9.32 -2.39 45.83
N ASN A 394 -8.79 -2.15 44.62
CA ASN A 394 -9.42 -2.52 43.35
C ASN A 394 -8.39 -3.15 42.41
N GLN A 395 -8.43 -4.48 42.30
CA GLN A 395 -7.49 -5.27 41.51
C GLN A 395 -7.93 -5.43 40.06
#